data_AF-A0A661V8X8-F1
#
_entry.id   AF-A0A661V8X8-F1
#
_cell.length_a   1.000
_cell.length_b   1.000
_cell.length_c   1.000
_cell.angle_alpha   90.00
_cell.angle_beta   90.00
_cell.angle_gamma   90.00
#
_symmetry.space_group_name_H-M   'P 1'
#
loop_
_entity.id
_entity.type
_entity.pdbx_description
1 polymer ?
#
loop_
_entity_poly.entity_id
_entity_poly.type
_entity_poly.pdbx_seq_one_letter_code
_entity_poly.pdbx_strand_id
1 'polypeptide(L)' 'MNGVQSGDRVLDVCTGTGDVALEFARRCDDVTGIDLSDGMLAVAQRSFPRRAD' A
#
# COMPACT_ATOMS: atom_id res chain seq x y z
N MET A 1 -9.27 10.03 12.19
CA MET A 1 -7.96 9.85 12.85
C MET A 1 -7.53 8.44 12.51
N ASN A 2 -6.59 8.31 11.58
CA ASN A 2 -6.06 7.01 11.19
C ASN A 2 -4.79 6.92 12.02
N GLY A 3 -4.71 6.00 12.99
CA GLY A 3 -3.61 5.94 13.97
C GLY A 3 -2.24 5.57 13.41
N VAL A 4 -2.02 5.78 12.11
CA VAL A 4 -0.81 5.45 11.38
C VAL A 4 0.18 6.60 11.45
N GLN A 5 1.40 6.31 11.88
CA GLN A 5 2.51 7.24 12.09
C GLN A 5 3.84 6.62 11.63
N SER A 6 4.93 7.41 11.70
CA SER A 6 6.27 6.92 11.41
C SER A 6 6.65 5.79 12.38
N GLY A 7 7.34 4.77 11.89
CA GLY A 7 7.64 3.53 12.62
C GLY A 7 6.61 2.42 12.43
N ASP A 8 5.40 2.73 11.95
CA ASP A 8 4.38 1.70 11.72
C ASP A 8 4.66 0.89 10.45
N ARG A 9 4.13 -0.33 10.45
CA ARG A 9 4.00 -1.18 9.25
C ARG A 9 2.54 -1.51 9.04
N VAL A 10 2.03 -1.24 7.84
CA VAL A 10 0.61 -1.37 7.50
C VAL A 10 0.40 -2.50 6.51
N LEU A 11 -0.62 -3.33 6.77
CA LEU A 11 -1.17 -4.27 5.80
C LEU A 11 -2.53 -3.75 5.31
N ASP A 12 -2.62 -3.46 4.02
CA ASP A 12 -3.86 -3.07 3.36
C ASP A 12 -4.48 -4.28 2.65
N VAL A 13 -5.59 -4.79 3.19
CA VAL A 13 -6.26 -6.01 2.70
C VAL A 13 -7.38 -5.63 1.75
N CYS A 14 -7.43 -6.27 0.58
CA CYS A 14 -8.26 -5.85 -0.55
C CYS A 14 -7.85 -4.45 -1.03
N THR A 15 -6.54 -4.27 -1.25
CA THR A 15 -5.94 -2.95 -1.57
C THR A 15 -6.47 -2.35 -2.88
N GLY A 16 -7.07 -3.16 -3.77
CA GLY A 16 -7.62 -2.71 -5.03
C GLY A 16 -6.55 -2.00 -5.88
N THR A 17 -6.85 -0.78 -6.31
CA THR A 17 -5.92 0.09 -7.05
C THR A 17 -4.85 0.74 -6.19
N GLY A 18 -4.86 0.51 -4.87
CA GLY A 18 -3.81 0.94 -3.94
C GLY A 18 -3.91 2.38 -3.45
N ASP A 19 -5.03 3.08 -3.65
CA ASP A 19 -5.20 4.48 -3.25
C ASP A 19 -5.03 4.68 -1.73
N VAL A 20 -5.62 3.78 -0.94
CA VAL A 20 -5.53 3.82 0.54
C VAL A 20 -4.13 3.41 1.00
N ALA A 21 -3.55 2.35 0.44
CA ALA A 21 -2.16 1.97 0.68
C ALA A 21 -1.19 3.13 0.41
N LEU A 22 -1.44 3.93 -0.63
CA LEU A 22 -0.59 5.05 -1.02
C LEU A 22 -0.69 6.20 0.00
N GLU A 23 -1.88 6.45 0.57
CA GLU A 23 -2.04 7.38 1.68
C GLU A 23 -1.27 6.94 2.93
N PHE A 24 -1.24 5.64 3.23
CA PHE A 24 -0.46 5.10 4.33
C PHE A 24 1.05 5.19 4.06
N ALA A 25 1.49 4.95 2.82
CA ALA A 25 2.90 4.98 2.45
C ALA A 25 3.54 6.37 2.61
N ARG A 26 2.73 7.43 2.66
CA ARG A 26 3.18 8.80 2.99
C ARG A 26 3.48 9.02 4.47
N ARG A 27 3.06 8.13 5.37
CA ARG A 27 3.01 8.37 6.82
C ARG A 27 3.74 7.32 7.65
N CYS A 28 3.85 6.09 7.17
CA CYS A 28 4.50 4.99 7.86
C CYS A 28 5.77 4.52 7.14
N ASP A 29 6.50 3.61 7.77
CA ASP A 29 7.78 3.15 7.24
C ASP A 29 7.59 2.11 6.13
N ASP A 30 6.52 1.29 6.22
CA ASP A 30 6.24 0.28 5.23
C ASP A 30 4.74 -0.02 5.07
N VAL A 31 4.29 -0.18 3.82
CA VAL A 31 2.93 -0.62 3.48
C VAL A 31 3.00 -1.80 2.55
N THR A 32 2.38 -2.91 2.96
CA THR A 32 2.14 -4.06 2.08
C THR A 32 0.66 -4.11 1.72
N GLY A 33 0.34 -3.99 0.43
CA GLY A 33 -1.02 -4.17 -0.09
C GLY A 33 -1.22 -5.57 -0.64
N ILE A 34 -2.36 -6.20 -0.35
CA ILE A 34 -2.75 -7.50 -0.92
C ILE A 34 -4.13 -7.42 -1.56
N ASP A 35 -4.30 -8.12 -2.68
CA ASP A 35 -5.58 -8.29 -3.36
C ASP A 35 -5.61 -9.65 -4.05
N LEU A 36 -6.79 -10.23 -4.23
CA LEU A 36 -6.96 -11.49 -4.96
C LEU A 36 -6.99 -11.28 -6.48
N SER A 37 -7.28 -10.06 -6.92
CA SER A 37 -7.33 -9.70 -8.34
C SER A 37 -5.96 -9.27 -8.85
N ASP A 38 -5.33 -10.11 -9.67
CA ASP A 38 -4.10 -9.75 -10.38
C ASP A 38 -4.25 -8.46 -11.19
N GLY A 39 -5.45 -8.22 -11.74
CA GLY A 39 -5.75 -6.99 -12.49
C GLY A 39 -5.71 -5.75 -11.60
N MET A 40 -6.20 -5.83 -10.37
CA MET A 40 -6.12 -4.73 -9.39
C MET A 40 -4.67 -4.48 -8.99
N LEU A 41 -3.92 -5.54 -8.67
CA LEU A 41 -2.50 -5.43 -8.32
C LEU A 41 -1.69 -4.83 -9.47
N ALA A 42 -1.96 -5.19 -10.72
CA ALA A 42 -1.28 -4.62 -11.88
C ALA A 42 -1.55 -3.12 -12.07
N VAL A 43 -2.72 -2.61 -11.64
CA VAL A 43 -3.00 -1.17 -11.61
C VAL A 43 -2.29 -0.52 -10.43
N ALA A 44 -2.38 -1.09 -9.23
CA ALA A 44 -1.73 -0.58 -8.03
C ALA A 44 -0.21 -0.43 -8.21
N GLN A 45 0.44 -1.45 -8.75
CA GLN A 45 1.90 -1.45 -9.00
C GLN A 45 2.39 -0.31 -9.91
N ARG A 46 1.53 0.30 -10.73
CA ARG A 46 1.89 1.47 -11.54
C ARG A 46 2.01 2.74 -10.70
N SER A 47 1.34 2.78 -9.56
CA SER A 47 1.30 3.92 -8.64
C SER A 47 2.39 3.83 -7.56
N PHE A 48 3.01 2.67 -7.38
CA PHE A 48 4.09 2.47 -6.41
C PHE A 48 5.45 2.35 -7.10
N PRO A 49 6.51 2.98 -6.56
CA PRO A 49 7.86 2.66 -6.98
C PRO A 49 8.17 1.20 -6.61
N ARG A 50 9.01 0.56 -7.43
CA ARG A 50 9.52 -0.78 -7.11
C ARG A 50 10.23 -0.69 -5.76
N ARG A 51 9.89 -1.57 -4.82
CA ARG A 51 10.70 -1.74 -3.60
C ARG A 51 12.12 -2.09 -4.03
N ALA A 52 13.10 -1.37 -3.46
CA ALA A 52 14.49 -1.80 -3.52
C ALA A 52 14.65 -2.95 -2.52
N ASP A 53 15.16 -4.06 -3.03
CA ASP A 53 15.55 -5.25 -2.27
C ASP A 53 16.82 -5.02 -1.44
#